data_AF-A0A6A6JME2-F1
#
_entry.id   AF-A0A6A6JME2-F1
#
_cell.length_a   1.000
_cell.length_b   1.000
_cell.length_c   1.000
_cell.angle_alpha   90.00
_cell.angle_beta   90.00
_cell.angle_gamma   90.00
#
_symmetry.space_group_name_H-M   'P 1'
#
loop_
_entity.id
_entity.type
_entity.pdbx_description
1 polymer ?
#
loop_
_entity_poly.entity_id
_entity_poly.type
_entity_poly.pdbx_seq_one_letter_code
_entity_poly.pdbx_strand_id
1 'polypeptide(L)'
;LAAGSSAMAAPLESRAAPVDQLVGFGAGTTGGGSGAGVTVDSCSALTTALKTGGVIKIKGKLSGCGVLRVPSNTSLLGVGKGSGLSGGGFRLKDVNNVIIWNLEISPPKKSDAIDLETATNVWVDHCDLHSVGLVGGKDDYDGLFDAKRGSDK
;
A
#
# COMPACT_ATOMS: atom_id res chain seq x y z
N LEU A 1 10.77 -32.32 -49.88
CA LEU A 1 10.45 -30.90 -49.64
C LEU A 1 10.14 -30.74 -48.17
N ALA A 2 10.99 -30.04 -47.41
CA ALA A 2 10.73 -29.71 -46.01
C ALA A 2 10.00 -28.37 -45.97
N ALA A 3 8.78 -28.35 -45.42
CA ALA A 3 8.04 -27.13 -45.14
C ALA A 3 8.48 -26.61 -43.76
N GLY A 4 9.25 -25.52 -43.74
CA GLY A 4 9.61 -24.81 -42.51
C GLY A 4 8.40 -24.09 -41.94
N SER A 5 8.01 -24.43 -40.70
CA SER A 5 7.00 -23.70 -39.96
C SER A 5 7.58 -22.36 -39.51
N SER A 6 7.02 -21.25 -39.99
CA SER A 6 7.35 -19.91 -39.50
C SER A 6 6.50 -19.61 -38.27
N ALA A 7 7.10 -19.64 -37.09
CA ALA A 7 6.46 -19.16 -35.87
C ALA A 7 6.34 -17.62 -35.95
N MET A 8 5.10 -17.12 -36.03
CA MET A 8 4.83 -15.68 -35.92
C MET A 8 4.97 -15.28 -34.46
N ALA A 9 5.94 -14.42 -34.13
CA ALA A 9 6.02 -13.82 -32.81
C ALA A 9 4.81 -12.89 -32.61
N ALA A 10 4.05 -13.10 -31.53
CA ALA A 10 3.00 -12.15 -31.14
C ALA A 10 3.65 -10.78 -30.89
N PRO A 11 3.02 -9.68 -31.35
CA PRO A 11 3.53 -8.34 -31.09
C PRO A 11 3.64 -8.13 -29.57
N LEU A 12 4.78 -7.60 -29.12
CA LEU A 12 4.98 -7.19 -27.74
C LEU A 12 4.02 -6.01 -27.47
N GLU A 13 2.87 -6.27 -26.86
CA GLU A 13 2.05 -5.18 -26.34
C GLU A 13 2.84 -4.37 -25.31
N SER A 14 2.65 -3.05 -25.33
CA SER A 14 3.20 -2.16 -24.31
C SER A 14 2.78 -2.66 -22.93
N ARG A 15 3.73 -3.21 -22.16
CA ARG A 15 3.50 -3.69 -20.80
C ARG A 15 3.50 -2.57 -19.76
N ALA A 16 3.78 -1.34 -20.19
CA ALA A 16 3.80 -0.17 -19.31
C ALA A 16 2.38 0.40 -19.20
N ALA A 17 1.83 0.34 -17.99
CA ALA A 17 0.62 1.08 -17.65
C ALA A 17 0.94 2.59 -17.61
N PRO A 18 0.01 3.46 -18.02
CA PRO A 18 -0.01 4.86 -17.62
C PRO A 18 0.30 5.04 -16.13
N VAL A 19 0.95 6.16 -15.80
CA VAL A 19 1.16 6.58 -14.41
C VAL A 19 -0.20 6.64 -13.71
N ASP A 20 -0.25 6.14 -12.48
CA ASP A 20 -1.44 6.06 -11.61
C ASP A 20 -2.58 5.16 -12.11
N GLN A 21 -2.38 4.37 -13.18
CA GLN A 21 -3.35 3.36 -13.57
C GLN A 21 -3.26 2.14 -12.65
N LEU A 22 -4.39 1.73 -12.09
CA LEU A 22 -4.50 0.46 -11.39
C LEU A 22 -4.36 -0.71 -12.38
N VAL A 23 -3.46 -1.63 -12.09
CA VAL A 23 -3.12 -2.77 -12.95
C VAL A 23 -2.92 -4.05 -12.14
N GLY A 24 -2.78 -5.18 -12.86
CA GLY A 24 -2.59 -6.50 -12.27
C GLY A 24 -3.80 -6.94 -11.44
N PHE A 25 -3.56 -7.72 -10.38
CA PHE A 25 -4.61 -8.19 -9.47
C PHE A 25 -5.29 -7.05 -8.70
N GLY A 26 -4.68 -5.85 -8.64
CA GLY A 26 -5.26 -4.66 -8.02
C GLY A 26 -6.17 -3.83 -8.92
N ALA A 27 -6.31 -4.16 -10.21
CA ALA A 27 -6.97 -3.32 -11.22
C ALA A 27 -8.43 -2.94 -10.90
N GLY A 28 -9.15 -3.78 -10.14
CA GLY A 28 -10.54 -3.53 -9.73
C GLY A 28 -10.71 -2.70 -8.46
N THR A 29 -9.62 -2.23 -7.85
CA THR A 29 -9.67 -1.53 -6.56
C THR A 29 -10.20 -0.10 -6.74
N THR A 30 -11.09 0.33 -5.85
CA THR A 30 -11.66 1.70 -5.83
C THR A 30 -11.35 2.45 -4.55
N GLY A 31 -10.89 1.75 -3.51
CA GLY A 31 -10.55 2.30 -2.21
C GLY A 31 -11.73 3.03 -1.56
N GLY A 32 -11.46 4.22 -1.03
CA GLY A 32 -12.45 5.11 -0.42
C GLY A 32 -13.37 5.84 -1.39
N GLY A 33 -13.26 5.58 -2.70
CA GLY A 33 -14.03 6.25 -3.75
C GLY A 33 -13.50 7.65 -4.10
N SER A 34 -14.37 8.49 -4.69
CA SER A 34 -14.01 9.80 -5.25
C SER A 34 -14.32 11.00 -4.34
N GLY A 35 -14.66 10.76 -3.08
CA GLY A 35 -14.95 11.82 -2.11
C GLY A 35 -13.75 12.74 -1.85
N ALA A 36 -14.00 13.98 -1.44
CA ALA A 36 -12.93 14.94 -1.12
C ALA A 36 -11.99 14.44 -0.01
N GLY A 37 -12.50 13.58 0.87
CA GLY A 37 -11.77 12.96 1.97
C GLY A 37 -11.46 13.91 3.12
N VAL A 38 -10.83 13.37 4.15
CA VAL A 38 -10.33 14.12 5.31
C VAL A 38 -8.82 14.25 5.24
N THR A 39 -8.28 15.43 5.56
CA THR A 39 -6.82 15.61 5.67
C THR A 39 -6.41 15.53 7.13
N VAL A 40 -5.38 14.72 7.42
CA VAL A 40 -4.85 14.47 8.76
C VAL A 40 -3.36 14.78 8.80
N ASP A 41 -2.90 15.31 9.92
CA ASP A 41 -1.51 15.73 10.17
C ASP A 41 -1.00 15.26 11.54
N SER A 42 -1.72 14.33 12.19
CA SER A 42 -1.33 13.74 13.47
C SER A 42 -1.80 12.29 13.58
N CYS A 43 -1.11 11.48 14.41
CA CYS A 43 -1.50 10.09 14.65
C CYS A 43 -2.91 9.99 15.24
N SER A 44 -3.32 10.94 16.08
CA SER A 44 -4.67 10.97 16.68
C SER A 44 -5.75 11.23 15.63
N ALA A 45 -5.53 12.20 14.74
CA ALA A 45 -6.45 12.49 13.63
C ALA A 45 -6.54 11.31 12.65
N LEU A 46 -5.39 10.70 12.31
CA LEU A 46 -5.36 9.50 11.46
C LEU A 46 -6.11 8.33 12.10
N THR A 47 -5.86 8.05 13.38
CA THR A 47 -6.55 6.99 14.13
C THR A 47 -8.06 7.23 14.19
N THR A 48 -8.47 8.49 14.30
CA THR A 48 -9.89 8.87 14.32
C THR A 48 -10.52 8.67 12.94
N ALA A 49 -9.87 9.13 11.87
CA ALA A 49 -10.36 8.95 10.50
C ALA A 49 -10.49 7.47 10.11
N LEU A 50 -9.54 6.62 10.54
CA LEU A 50 -9.55 5.18 10.28
C LEU A 50 -10.71 4.42 10.95
N LYS A 51 -11.45 5.03 11.88
CA LYS A 51 -12.70 4.43 12.40
C LYS A 51 -13.83 4.44 11.38
N THR A 52 -13.77 5.35 10.41
CA THR A 52 -14.80 5.52 9.38
C THR A 52 -14.36 4.98 8.02
N GLY A 53 -13.08 5.09 7.68
CA GLY A 53 -12.57 4.75 6.35
C GLY A 53 -12.87 5.86 5.32
N GLY A 54 -13.02 5.49 4.05
CA GLY A 54 -13.17 6.45 2.96
C GLY A 54 -11.83 7.05 2.52
N VAL A 55 -11.83 8.27 1.98
CA VAL A 55 -10.61 8.94 1.52
C VAL A 55 -9.95 9.68 2.69
N ILE A 56 -8.71 9.31 3.02
CA ILE A 56 -7.91 9.88 4.10
C ILE A 56 -6.58 10.35 3.51
N LYS A 57 -6.34 11.66 3.60
CA LYS A 57 -5.15 12.33 3.08
C LYS A 57 -4.17 12.58 4.22
N ILE A 58 -2.98 12.02 4.16
CA ILE A 58 -1.93 12.17 5.19
C ILE A 58 -1.01 13.30 4.76
N LYS A 59 -0.94 14.35 5.57
CA LYS A 59 -0.11 15.53 5.33
C LYS A 59 1.11 15.53 6.23
N GLY A 60 2.28 15.39 5.62
CA GLY A 60 3.56 15.35 6.31
C GLY A 60 3.89 13.98 6.91
N LYS A 61 5.05 13.91 7.57
CA LYS A 61 5.57 12.69 8.18
C LYS A 61 5.08 12.57 9.63
N LEU A 62 4.24 11.57 9.90
CA LEU A 62 3.70 11.31 11.23
C LEU A 62 4.57 10.31 11.98
N SER A 63 5.04 10.66 13.17
CA SER A 63 6.00 9.84 13.91
C SER A 63 5.36 9.06 15.04
N GLY A 64 5.77 7.80 15.21
CA GLY A 64 5.42 6.97 16.36
C GLY A 64 3.95 6.58 16.45
N CYS A 65 3.22 6.54 15.32
CA CYS A 65 1.81 6.14 15.33
C CYS A 65 1.59 4.65 15.66
N GLY A 66 2.67 3.84 15.69
CA GLY A 66 2.57 2.40 15.81
C GLY A 66 1.91 1.76 14.58
N VAL A 67 1.41 0.55 14.74
CA VAL A 67 0.69 -0.18 13.67
C VAL A 67 -0.79 0.14 13.74
N LEU A 68 -1.33 0.76 12.69
CA LEU A 68 -2.72 1.18 12.60
C LEU A 68 -3.53 0.22 11.72
N ARG A 69 -4.72 -0.18 12.18
CA ARG A 69 -5.62 -1.01 11.39
C ARG A 69 -6.36 -0.15 10.36
N VAL A 70 -6.41 -0.63 9.12
CA VAL A 70 -7.11 0.04 8.01
C VAL A 70 -8.39 -0.75 7.69
N PRO A 71 -9.58 -0.12 7.68
CA PRO A 71 -10.82 -0.81 7.33
C PRO A 71 -10.99 -0.92 5.80
N SER A 72 -11.93 -1.76 5.36
CA SER A 72 -12.31 -1.86 3.95
C SER A 72 -12.76 -0.52 3.36
N ASN A 73 -12.75 -0.40 2.03
CA ASN A 73 -13.20 0.80 1.30
C ASN A 73 -12.48 2.07 1.77
N THR A 74 -11.15 2.01 1.82
CA THR A 74 -10.32 3.11 2.33
C THR A 74 -9.23 3.47 1.32
N SER A 75 -8.98 4.76 1.15
CA SER A 75 -7.81 5.28 0.42
C SER A 75 -6.94 6.09 1.38
N LEU A 76 -5.70 5.66 1.58
CA LEU A 76 -4.67 6.39 2.31
C LEU A 76 -3.75 7.07 1.30
N LEU A 77 -3.84 8.40 1.21
CA LEU A 77 -3.19 9.18 0.16
C LEU A 77 -2.21 10.18 0.78
N GLY A 78 -0.93 10.14 0.41
CA GLY A 78 0.03 11.15 0.84
C GLY A 78 -0.16 12.50 0.15
N VAL A 79 -0.07 13.59 0.90
CA VAL A 79 -0.15 14.96 0.38
C VAL A 79 1.25 15.49 0.09
N GLY A 80 1.60 15.61 -1.20
CA GLY A 80 2.92 16.10 -1.60
C GLY A 80 4.06 15.17 -1.17
N LYS A 81 5.29 15.70 -1.15
CA LYS A 81 6.50 14.94 -0.83
C LYS A 81 6.66 14.74 0.69
N GLY A 82 7.16 13.57 1.09
CA GLY A 82 7.51 13.27 2.48
C GLY A 82 6.32 13.01 3.39
N SER A 83 5.14 12.75 2.81
CA SER A 83 3.96 12.33 3.55
C SER A 83 4.03 10.85 3.89
N GLY A 84 3.62 10.46 5.10
CA GLY A 84 3.61 9.06 5.52
C GLY A 84 3.92 8.89 7.00
N LEU A 85 4.54 7.76 7.35
CA LEU A 85 4.78 7.36 8.74
C LEU A 85 6.28 7.14 9.02
N SER A 86 6.69 7.46 10.23
CA SER A 86 8.01 7.10 10.77
C SER A 86 7.84 6.34 12.08
N GLY A 87 8.35 5.12 12.18
CA GLY A 87 8.06 4.24 13.30
C GLY A 87 6.57 3.87 13.37
N GLY A 88 5.94 3.64 12.22
CA GLY A 88 4.53 3.28 12.10
C GLY A 88 4.26 2.45 10.86
N GLY A 89 3.10 1.79 10.82
CA GLY A 89 2.73 0.90 9.72
C GLY A 89 1.22 0.70 9.63
N PHE A 90 0.78 0.02 8.58
CA PHE A 90 -0.63 -0.28 8.33
C PHE A 90 -0.88 -1.77 8.33
N ARG A 91 -1.92 -2.20 9.04
CA ARG A 91 -2.41 -3.58 9.02
C ARG A 91 -3.79 -3.67 8.39
N LEU A 92 -3.89 -4.40 7.31
CA LEU A 92 -5.12 -4.70 6.59
C LEU A 92 -5.49 -6.14 6.90
N LYS A 93 -6.37 -6.32 7.90
CA LYS A 93 -6.80 -7.63 8.36
C LYS A 93 -8.29 -7.85 8.16
N ASP A 94 -8.64 -8.89 7.41
CA ASP A 94 -10.02 -9.28 7.08
C ASP A 94 -10.78 -8.13 6.39
N VAL A 95 -10.13 -7.50 5.39
CA VAL A 95 -10.65 -6.31 4.69
C VAL A 95 -10.53 -6.46 3.18
N ASN A 96 -11.27 -5.62 2.47
CA ASN A 96 -11.20 -5.54 1.01
C ASN A 96 -11.19 -4.09 0.53
N ASN A 97 -10.73 -3.89 -0.70
CA ASN A 97 -10.87 -2.61 -1.41
C ASN A 97 -10.12 -1.46 -0.72
N VAL A 98 -8.79 -1.52 -0.70
CA VAL A 98 -7.94 -0.51 -0.05
C VAL A 98 -6.87 0.01 -1.00
N ILE A 99 -6.70 1.32 -1.04
CA ILE A 99 -5.62 2.01 -1.76
C ILE A 99 -4.65 2.63 -0.77
N ILE A 100 -3.35 2.44 -0.98
CA ILE A 100 -2.27 3.11 -0.27
C ILE A 100 -1.37 3.76 -1.34
N TRP A 101 -1.31 5.09 -1.36
CA TRP A 101 -0.67 5.82 -2.45
C TRP A 101 0.17 7.02 -1.97
N ASN A 102 1.35 7.19 -2.55
CA ASN A 102 2.26 8.31 -2.30
C ASN A 102 2.67 8.44 -0.81
N LEU A 103 2.97 7.33 -0.14
CA LEU A 103 3.39 7.35 1.27
C LEU A 103 4.83 6.86 1.43
N GLU A 104 5.57 7.56 2.27
CA GLU A 104 6.88 7.14 2.76
C GLU A 104 6.71 6.54 4.17
N ILE A 105 6.98 5.25 4.34
CA ILE A 105 6.68 4.50 5.57
C ILE A 105 7.95 3.81 6.08
N SER A 106 8.32 4.10 7.32
CA SER A 106 9.28 3.28 8.06
C SER A 106 8.60 2.60 9.26
N PRO A 107 8.69 1.27 9.38
CA PRO A 107 7.93 0.52 10.39
C PRO A 107 8.49 0.74 11.81
N PRO A 108 7.70 0.47 12.85
CA PRO A 108 8.25 0.28 14.19
C PRO A 108 9.07 -1.01 14.24
N LYS A 109 9.89 -1.17 15.28
CA LYS A 109 10.66 -2.40 15.50
C LYS A 109 9.74 -3.63 15.54
N LYS A 110 10.20 -4.74 14.98
CA LYS A 110 9.49 -6.04 14.98
C LYS A 110 8.08 -5.99 14.38
N SER A 111 7.88 -5.18 13.35
CA SER A 111 6.60 -5.06 12.66
C SER A 111 6.82 -4.66 11.21
N ASP A 112 5.74 -4.79 10.42
CA ASP A 112 5.73 -4.50 9.00
C ASP A 112 5.34 -3.06 8.71
N ALA A 113 5.80 -2.50 7.58
CA ALA A 113 5.31 -1.21 7.11
C ALA A 113 3.87 -1.35 6.57
N ILE A 114 3.60 -2.43 5.83
CA ILE A 114 2.28 -2.83 5.34
C ILE A 114 2.11 -4.34 5.54
N ASP A 115 1.13 -4.72 6.35
CA ASP A 115 0.77 -6.13 6.63
C ASP A 115 -0.62 -6.43 6.08
N LEU A 116 -0.70 -7.29 5.06
CA LEU A 116 -1.93 -7.82 4.50
C LEU A 116 -2.21 -9.22 5.06
N GLU A 117 -3.32 -9.37 5.77
CA GLU A 117 -3.77 -10.64 6.33
C GLU A 117 -5.23 -10.89 5.93
N THR A 118 -5.48 -11.88 5.08
CA THR A 118 -6.82 -12.13 4.52
C THR A 118 -7.40 -10.86 3.85
N ALA A 119 -6.55 -10.09 3.16
CA ALA A 119 -6.97 -8.87 2.46
C ALA A 119 -7.08 -9.09 0.95
N THR A 120 -8.11 -8.53 0.31
CA THR A 120 -8.34 -8.65 -1.14
C THR A 120 -8.56 -7.29 -1.79
N ASN A 121 -8.29 -7.16 -3.09
CA ASN A 121 -8.41 -5.89 -3.82
C ASN A 121 -7.65 -4.74 -3.12
N VAL A 122 -6.34 -4.93 -2.97
CA VAL A 122 -5.46 -3.93 -2.37
C VAL A 122 -4.51 -3.41 -3.44
N TRP A 123 -4.38 -2.08 -3.51
CA TRP A 123 -3.43 -1.43 -4.39
C TRP A 123 -2.48 -0.56 -3.58
N VAL A 124 -1.19 -0.89 -3.64
CA VAL A 124 -0.11 -0.12 -3.02
C VAL A 124 0.78 0.40 -4.13
N ASP A 125 0.86 1.71 -4.28
CA ASP A 125 1.50 2.35 -5.42
C ASP A 125 2.23 3.64 -5.02
N HIS A 126 3.32 3.95 -5.73
CA HIS A 126 4.18 5.11 -5.45
C HIS A 126 4.58 5.28 -3.97
N CYS A 127 4.73 4.17 -3.24
CA CYS A 127 5.17 4.19 -1.85
C CYS A 127 6.68 3.97 -1.75
N ASP A 128 7.30 4.64 -0.79
CA ASP A 128 8.67 4.37 -0.35
C ASP A 128 8.58 3.64 0.99
N LEU A 129 8.94 2.36 0.99
CA LEU A 129 8.98 1.53 2.19
C LEU A 129 10.45 1.24 2.51
N HIS A 130 10.90 1.61 3.70
CA HIS A 130 12.27 1.39 4.10
C HIS A 130 12.41 1.14 5.61
N SER A 131 13.43 0.36 5.97
CA SER A 131 13.90 0.25 7.34
C SER A 131 15.05 1.24 7.58
N VAL A 132 15.65 1.20 8.77
CA VAL A 132 16.83 2.02 9.11
C VAL A 132 18.14 1.52 8.48
N GLY A 133 18.09 0.56 7.56
CA GLY A 133 19.24 -0.01 6.87
C GLY A 133 19.89 -1.17 7.62
N LEU A 134 21.17 -1.46 7.30
CA LEU A 134 21.97 -2.55 7.90
C LEU A 134 22.48 -2.19 9.29
N VAL A 135 21.55 -1.81 10.19
CA VAL A 135 21.85 -1.38 11.55
C VAL A 135 21.00 -2.20 12.51
N GLY A 136 21.63 -2.77 13.54
CA GLY A 136 20.97 -3.64 14.50
C GLY A 136 21.06 -5.12 14.15
N GLY A 137 20.22 -5.93 14.80
CA GLY A 137 20.10 -7.37 14.56
C GLY A 137 19.14 -7.68 13.41
N LYS A 138 19.23 -8.90 12.86
CA LYS A 138 18.36 -9.40 11.79
C LYS A 138 16.87 -9.18 12.10
N ASP A 139 16.47 -9.40 13.35
CA ASP A 139 15.07 -9.40 13.80
C ASP A 139 14.69 -8.09 14.51
N ASP A 140 15.46 -7.01 14.35
CA ASP A 140 15.08 -5.69 14.89
C ASP A 140 13.89 -5.09 14.12
N TYR A 141 13.75 -5.45 12.84
CA TYR A 141 12.61 -5.17 11.98
C TYR A 141 12.17 -6.46 11.28
N ASP A 142 10.90 -6.51 10.87
CA ASP A 142 10.33 -7.68 10.19
C ASP A 142 10.25 -7.42 8.67
N GLY A 143 9.07 -7.55 8.06
CA GLY A 143 8.84 -7.23 6.67
C GLY A 143 8.69 -5.74 6.39
N LEU A 144 8.77 -5.37 5.10
CA LEU A 144 8.28 -4.06 4.65
C LEU A 144 6.85 -4.19 4.13
N PHE A 145 6.65 -5.14 3.23
CA PHE A 145 5.34 -5.50 2.69
C PHE A 145 5.16 -7.00 2.78
N ASP A 146 4.20 -7.43 3.61
CA ASP A 146 3.87 -8.82 3.83
C ASP A 146 2.43 -9.08 3.38
N ALA A 147 2.21 -10.19 2.68
CA ALA A 147 0.88 -10.67 2.33
C ALA A 147 0.73 -12.15 2.72
N LYS A 148 -0.22 -12.43 3.61
CA LYS A 148 -0.33 -13.75 4.26
C LYS A 148 -1.78 -14.19 4.47
N ARG A 149 -1.91 -15.47 4.83
CA ARG A 149 -3.16 -16.14 5.26
C ARG A 149 -4.33 -16.03 4.27
N GLY A 150 -4.07 -16.26 2.98
CA GLY A 150 -5.11 -16.14 1.96
C GLY A 150 -5.51 -14.70 1.70
N SER A 151 -4.50 -13.81 1.69
CA SER A 151 -4.63 -12.54 0.99
C SER A 151 -4.73 -12.88 -0.49
N ASP A 152 -5.92 -12.61 -1.01
CA ASP A 152 -6.51 -13.19 -2.23
C ASP A 152 -6.88 -14.69 -2.18
N LYS A 153 -7.94 -15.03 -2.92
CA LYS A 153 -8.49 -16.39 -3.06
C LYS A 153 -8.47 -16.87 -4.50
#